data_AF-A0AAV8Z465-F1
#
_entry.id   AF-A0AAV8Z465-F1
#
_cell.length_a   1.000
_cell.length_b   1.000
_cell.length_c   1.000
_cell.angle_alpha   90.00
_cell.angle_beta   90.00
_cell.angle_gamma   90.00
#
_symmetry.space_group_name_H-M   'P 1'
#
loop_
_entity.id
_entity.type
_entity.pdbx_description
1 polymer ?
#
loop_
_entity_poly.entity_id
_entity_poly.type
_entity_poly.pdbx_seq_one_letter_code
_entity_poly.pdbx_strand_id
1 'polypeptide(L)'
;MEDDIRRQRPKSSVTEQDYHQRLATGQNAIRTLQGRLDNAVKKFCGILTENKILREDIDHLLKEIDLNLGKKYMADLIDQSTTAFVQREEWCSKLEALKKRAQNDFIAHSEEMREIQRQLDHDLTLREFLSVKGQRRILKDLEEKERRQKELEIQNLENQLRIYEETLEQIKKISEEEDIQRIASQFTKQEEENFALFNYVNELNHEIETFTATIADIQDKIEEQIELSQVRAQERQATLKSLENELEDAVKEADKEEENVRNAENVLNQVLTGIEALFCLLKCNRGPILDLLGENSAISLFNVKIYLGTIEKKVSAIINTVYFAEKAMMTKMKKMHKEDSVSTIQ
;
A
#
# COMPACT_ATOMS: atom_id res chain seq x y z
N MET A 1 -74.14 65.32 52.38
CA MET A 1 -74.44 64.10 51.59
C MET A 1 -73.23 63.63 50.78
N GLU A 2 -72.43 64.51 50.17
CA GLU A 2 -71.14 64.12 49.52
C GLU A 2 -70.02 63.75 50.53
N ASP A 3 -70.04 64.33 51.74
CA ASP A 3 -69.04 64.03 52.78
C ASP A 3 -69.25 62.67 53.46
N ASP A 4 -70.48 62.15 53.48
CA ASP A 4 -70.80 60.83 54.05
C ASP A 4 -70.44 59.68 53.10
N ILE A 5 -70.45 59.93 51.78
CA ILE A 5 -70.05 58.96 50.75
C ILE A 5 -68.53 58.73 50.76
N ARG A 6 -67.73 59.74 51.14
CA ARG A 6 -66.27 59.62 51.27
C ARG A 6 -65.82 58.76 52.45
N ARG A 7 -66.66 58.60 53.48
CA ARG A 7 -66.33 57.82 54.69
C ARG A 7 -66.62 56.32 54.58
N GLN A 8 -67.32 55.87 53.55
CA GLN A 8 -67.61 54.44 53.31
C GLN A 8 -66.68 53.75 52.31
N ARG A 9 -65.68 54.44 51.75
CA ARG A 9 -64.65 53.76 50.93
C ARG A 9 -63.64 53.07 51.86
N PRO A 10 -63.47 51.74 51.80
CA PRO A 10 -62.45 51.07 52.59
C PRO A 10 -61.08 51.61 52.18
N LYS A 11 -60.19 51.85 53.15
CA LYS A 11 -58.81 52.33 52.91
C LYS A 11 -57.95 51.36 52.06
N SER A 12 -58.49 50.19 51.70
CA SER A 12 -57.90 49.26 50.73
C SER A 12 -58.55 49.27 49.34
N SER A 13 -59.55 50.13 49.09
CA SER A 13 -60.10 50.31 47.75
C SER A 13 -59.10 51.10 46.92
N VAL A 14 -58.23 50.36 46.24
CA VAL A 14 -57.41 50.89 45.14
C VAL A 14 -58.38 51.55 44.17
N THR A 15 -58.23 52.85 43.94
CA THR A 15 -59.05 53.56 42.96
C THR A 15 -58.85 52.87 41.61
N GLU A 16 -59.91 52.68 40.83
CA GLU A 16 -59.82 52.06 39.48
C GLU A 16 -58.71 52.71 38.63
N GLN A 17 -58.52 54.02 38.83
CA GLN A 17 -57.44 54.83 38.27
C GLN A 17 -56.01 54.39 38.71
N ASP A 18 -55.81 54.05 39.98
CA ASP A 18 -54.53 53.56 40.51
C ASP A 18 -54.22 52.13 40.01
N TYR A 19 -55.26 51.30 39.84
CA TYR A 19 -55.13 49.96 39.27
C TYR A 19 -54.77 50.02 37.78
N HIS A 20 -55.44 50.88 37.01
CA HIS A 20 -55.07 51.16 35.62
C HIS A 20 -53.67 51.74 35.48
N GLN A 21 -53.26 52.63 36.39
CA GLN A 21 -51.89 53.18 36.39
C GLN A 21 -50.84 52.10 36.69
N ARG A 22 -51.09 51.20 37.64
CA ARG A 22 -50.19 50.06 37.94
C ARG A 22 -50.13 49.04 36.80
N LEU A 23 -51.24 48.77 36.14
CA LEU A 23 -51.26 47.94 34.94
C LEU A 23 -50.48 48.58 33.79
N ALA A 24 -50.67 49.88 33.57
CA ALA A 24 -49.94 50.62 32.55
C ALA A 24 -48.42 50.67 32.83
N THR A 25 -48.00 50.88 34.08
CA THR A 25 -46.57 50.84 34.45
C THR A 25 -46.00 49.43 34.33
N GLY A 26 -46.76 48.39 34.71
CA GLY A 26 -46.37 46.99 34.52
C GLY A 26 -46.22 46.60 33.04
N GLN A 27 -47.17 47.01 32.20
CA GLN A 27 -47.11 46.82 30.75
C GLN A 27 -45.93 47.58 30.12
N ASN A 28 -45.65 48.81 30.57
CA ASN A 28 -44.49 49.58 30.13
C ASN A 28 -43.16 48.93 30.57
N ALA A 29 -43.10 48.36 31.77
CA ALA A 29 -41.94 47.62 32.26
C ALA A 29 -41.71 46.34 31.44
N ILE A 30 -42.77 45.57 31.15
CA ILE A 30 -42.71 44.39 30.27
C ILE A 30 -42.21 44.78 28.88
N ARG A 31 -42.76 45.85 28.29
CA ARG A 31 -42.34 46.34 26.97
C ARG A 31 -40.87 46.77 26.94
N THR A 32 -40.41 47.39 28.02
CA THR A 32 -38.99 47.80 28.16
C THR A 32 -38.07 46.58 28.30
N LEU A 33 -38.48 45.57 29.08
CA LEU A 33 -37.72 44.33 29.23
C LEU A 33 -37.71 43.50 27.94
N GLN A 34 -38.83 43.44 27.22
CA GLN A 34 -38.91 42.83 25.89
C GLN A 34 -37.98 43.53 24.90
N GLY A 35 -37.98 44.87 24.86
CA GLY A 35 -37.06 45.62 24.01
C GLY A 35 -35.57 45.42 24.37
N ARG A 36 -35.26 45.24 25.67
CA ARG A 36 -33.90 44.89 26.12
C ARG A 36 -33.51 43.47 25.69
N LEU A 37 -34.43 42.51 25.80
CA LEU A 37 -34.22 41.14 25.36
C LEU A 37 -34.03 41.08 23.84
N ASP A 38 -34.88 41.73 23.05
CA ASP A 38 -34.75 41.79 21.58
C ASP A 38 -33.43 42.41 21.15
N ASN A 39 -32.99 43.48 21.82
CA ASN A 39 -31.68 44.08 21.56
C ASN A 39 -30.52 43.15 21.93
N ALA A 40 -30.64 42.38 23.02
CA ALA A 40 -29.63 41.38 23.39
C ALA A 40 -29.58 40.23 22.38
N VAL A 41 -30.74 39.74 21.92
CA VAL A 41 -30.84 38.69 20.89
C VAL A 41 -30.25 39.18 19.57
N LYS A 42 -30.56 40.40 19.12
CA LYS A 42 -29.97 40.97 17.90
C LYS A 42 -28.45 41.08 17.97
N LYS A 43 -27.91 41.53 19.11
CA LYS A 43 -26.45 41.56 19.34
C LYS A 43 -25.84 40.16 19.30
N PHE A 44 -26.49 39.18 19.94
CA PHE A 44 -26.04 37.80 19.94
C PHE A 44 -26.07 37.19 18.53
N CYS A 45 -27.14 37.41 17.77
CA CYS A 45 -27.21 37.00 16.37
C CYS A 45 -26.12 37.66 15.52
N GLY A 46 -25.82 38.95 15.74
CA GLY A 46 -24.70 39.64 15.08
C GLY A 46 -23.35 38.98 15.37
N ILE A 47 -23.07 38.71 16.66
CA ILE A 47 -21.86 38.00 17.06
C ILE A 47 -21.80 36.60 16.44
N LEU A 48 -22.91 35.86 16.39
CA LEU A 48 -22.96 34.54 15.75
C LEU A 48 -22.67 34.62 14.24
N THR A 49 -23.21 35.63 13.54
CA THR A 49 -22.92 35.81 12.12
C THR A 49 -21.46 36.16 11.88
N GLU A 50 -20.87 37.03 12.70
CA GLU A 50 -19.44 37.33 12.64
C GLU A 50 -18.59 36.09 12.94
N ASN A 51 -18.96 35.30 13.95
CA ASN A 51 -18.27 34.06 14.29
C ASN A 51 -18.33 33.03 13.16
N LYS A 52 -19.47 32.96 12.45
CA LYS A 52 -19.63 32.10 11.29
C LYS A 52 -18.67 32.50 10.16
N ILE A 53 -18.61 33.79 9.83
CA ILE A 53 -17.71 34.31 8.79
C ILE A 53 -16.25 34.04 9.17
N LEU A 54 -15.86 34.32 10.41
CA LEU A 54 -14.49 34.05 10.88
C LEU A 54 -14.12 32.57 10.81
N ARG A 55 -15.06 31.66 11.05
CA ARG A 55 -14.83 30.21 10.89
C ARG A 55 -14.63 29.83 9.42
N GLU A 56 -15.46 30.37 8.53
CA GLU A 56 -15.31 30.14 7.09
C GLU A 56 -13.97 30.69 6.56
N ASP A 57 -13.53 31.86 7.03
CA ASP A 57 -12.24 32.44 6.69
C ASP A 57 -11.07 31.57 7.21
N ILE A 58 -11.16 31.06 8.44
CA ILE A 58 -10.16 30.14 9.00
C ILE A 58 -10.09 28.85 8.17
N ASP A 59 -11.23 28.26 7.82
CA ASP A 59 -11.28 27.04 7.02
C ASP A 59 -10.70 27.27 5.61
N HIS A 60 -10.98 28.43 5.00
CA HIS A 60 -10.38 28.82 3.72
C HIS A 60 -8.85 28.93 3.84
N LEU A 61 -8.36 29.67 4.84
CA LEU A 61 -6.93 29.87 5.06
C LEU A 61 -6.19 28.55 5.33
N LEU A 62 -6.77 27.65 6.12
CA LEU A 62 -6.18 26.32 6.39
C LEU A 62 -6.07 25.50 5.11
N LYS A 63 -7.11 25.48 4.28
CA LYS A 63 -7.11 24.77 3.00
C LYS A 63 -6.07 25.34 2.02
N GLU A 64 -5.92 26.66 2.02
CA GLU A 64 -4.95 27.35 1.17
C GLU A 64 -3.50 27.03 1.58
N ILE A 65 -3.22 26.91 2.88
CA ILE A 65 -1.91 26.52 3.42
C ILE A 65 -1.55 25.09 2.95
N ASP A 66 -2.46 24.12 3.08
CA ASP A 66 -2.22 22.74 2.65
C ASP A 66 -1.97 22.64 1.14
N LEU A 67 -2.76 23.37 0.34
CA LEU A 67 -2.58 23.44 -1.12
C LEU A 67 -1.25 24.09 -1.50
N ASN A 68 -0.84 25.15 -0.81
CA ASN A 68 0.42 25.84 -1.08
C ASN A 68 1.63 24.99 -0.69
N LEU A 69 1.53 24.19 0.38
CA LEU A 69 2.57 23.25 0.77
C LEU A 69 2.72 22.14 -0.28
N GLY A 70 1.62 21.56 -0.74
CA GLY A 70 1.61 20.56 -1.81
C GLY A 70 2.18 21.10 -3.13
N LYS A 71 1.78 22.30 -3.54
CA LYS A 71 2.33 22.98 -4.74
C LYS A 71 3.83 23.23 -4.63
N LYS A 72 4.31 23.66 -3.46
CA LYS A 72 5.74 23.89 -3.22
C LYS A 72 6.54 22.59 -3.34
N TYR A 73 6.04 21.50 -2.76
CA TYR A 73 6.68 20.19 -2.91
C TYR A 73 6.69 19.71 -4.36
N MET A 74 5.56 19.85 -5.08
CA MET A 74 5.51 19.52 -6.51
C MET A 74 6.48 20.37 -7.34
N ALA A 75 6.58 21.67 -7.07
CA ALA A 75 7.51 22.56 -7.77
C ALA A 75 8.97 22.17 -7.53
N ASP A 76 9.33 21.85 -6.28
CA ASP A 76 10.68 21.37 -5.92
C ASP A 76 11.01 20.04 -6.61
N LEU A 77 10.07 19.10 -6.65
CA LEU A 77 10.25 17.82 -7.34
C LEU A 77 10.42 17.99 -8.86
N ILE A 78 9.70 18.94 -9.47
CA ILE A 78 9.87 19.30 -10.89
C ILE A 78 11.24 19.94 -11.13
N ASP A 79 11.69 20.84 -10.24
CA ASP A 79 12.99 21.50 -10.37
C ASP A 79 14.16 20.51 -10.24
N GLN A 80 14.08 19.62 -9.25
CA GLN A 80 15.04 18.52 -9.08
C GLN A 80 15.06 17.60 -10.31
N SER A 81 13.88 17.23 -10.84
CA SER A 81 13.79 16.41 -12.04
C SER A 81 14.41 17.12 -13.24
N THR A 82 14.09 18.40 -13.45
CA THR A 82 14.61 19.21 -14.55
C THR A 82 16.14 19.34 -14.46
N THR A 83 16.67 19.60 -13.27
CA THR A 83 18.11 19.67 -13.02
C THR A 83 18.80 18.34 -13.34
N ALA A 84 18.22 17.21 -12.93
CA ALA A 84 18.75 15.89 -13.24
C ALA A 84 18.73 15.59 -14.75
N PHE A 85 17.69 16.03 -15.47
CA PHE A 85 17.61 15.91 -16.93
C PHE A 85 18.71 16.73 -17.64
N VAL A 86 18.90 17.98 -17.25
CA VAL A 86 19.96 18.84 -17.81
C VAL A 86 21.34 18.24 -17.56
N GLN A 87 21.62 17.77 -16.34
CA GLN A 87 22.88 17.10 -16.03
C GLN A 87 23.10 15.85 -16.89
N ARG A 88 22.08 14.99 -17.01
CA ARG A 88 22.15 13.80 -17.87
C ARG A 88 22.48 14.18 -19.31
N GLU A 89 21.84 15.21 -19.86
CA GLU A 89 22.08 15.67 -21.22
C GLU A 89 23.52 16.18 -21.40
N GLU A 90 24.05 16.95 -20.44
CA GLU A 90 25.46 17.37 -20.44
C GLU A 90 26.43 16.19 -20.41
N TRP A 91 26.16 15.17 -19.59
CA TRP A 91 27.00 13.97 -19.53
C TRP A 91 26.94 13.16 -20.82
N CYS A 92 25.76 13.01 -21.41
CA CYS A 92 25.60 12.37 -22.72
C CYS A 92 26.39 13.10 -23.81
N SER A 93 26.32 14.44 -23.84
CA SER A 93 27.08 15.26 -24.79
C SER A 93 28.59 15.13 -24.59
N LYS A 94 29.08 15.17 -23.34
CA LYS A 94 30.50 14.93 -23.01
C LYS A 94 30.96 13.54 -23.43
N LEU A 95 30.15 12.51 -23.20
CA LEU A 95 30.45 11.15 -23.61
C LEU A 95 30.55 11.03 -25.14
N GLU A 96 29.63 11.66 -25.88
CA GLU A 96 29.68 11.66 -27.34
C GLU A 96 30.92 12.37 -27.87
N ALA A 97 31.29 13.51 -27.28
CA ALA A 97 32.52 14.23 -27.63
C ALA A 97 33.77 13.38 -27.37
N LEU A 98 33.83 12.65 -26.24
CA LEU A 98 34.93 11.73 -25.93
C LEU A 98 34.99 10.55 -26.90
N LYS A 99 33.85 9.96 -27.27
CA LYS A 99 33.80 8.90 -28.27
C LYS A 99 34.31 9.37 -29.63
N LYS A 100 33.86 10.54 -30.10
CA LYS A 100 34.34 11.14 -31.36
C LYS A 100 35.84 11.43 -31.32
N ARG A 101 36.34 11.96 -30.20
CA ARG A 101 37.77 12.19 -30.01
C ARG A 101 38.57 10.88 -30.08
N ALA A 102 38.15 9.85 -29.34
CA ALA A 102 38.82 8.55 -29.36
C ALA A 102 38.82 7.91 -30.76
N GLN A 103 37.72 8.04 -31.51
CA GLN A 103 37.64 7.58 -32.89
C GLN A 103 38.62 8.34 -33.80
N ASN A 104 38.69 9.66 -33.68
CA ASN A 104 39.60 10.48 -34.45
C ASN A 104 41.07 10.16 -34.12
N ASP A 105 41.39 10.01 -32.83
CA ASP A 105 42.73 9.64 -32.36
C ASP A 105 43.13 8.25 -32.90
N PHE A 106 42.19 7.28 -32.91
CA PHE A 106 42.42 5.96 -33.51
C PHE A 106 42.72 6.04 -35.01
N ILE A 107 41.96 6.85 -35.76
CA ILE A 107 42.19 7.03 -37.20
C ILE A 107 43.56 7.67 -37.43
N ALA A 108 43.90 8.74 -36.70
CA ALA A 108 45.18 9.41 -36.80
C ALA A 108 46.35 8.46 -36.50
N HIS A 109 46.28 7.69 -35.41
CA HIS A 109 47.31 6.72 -35.07
C HIS A 109 47.42 5.57 -36.09
N SER A 110 46.30 5.15 -36.68
CA SER A 110 46.32 4.15 -37.76
C SER A 110 47.01 4.67 -39.02
N GLU A 111 46.78 5.93 -39.37
CA GLU A 111 47.45 6.58 -40.50
C GLU A 111 48.95 6.78 -40.24
N GLU A 112 49.32 7.26 -39.05
CA GLU A 112 50.72 7.38 -38.62
C GLU A 112 51.43 6.02 -38.68
N MET A 113 50.81 4.96 -38.16
CA MET A 113 51.37 3.61 -38.20
C MET A 113 51.58 3.13 -39.65
N ARG A 114 50.62 3.42 -40.55
CA ARG A 114 50.73 3.04 -41.97
C ARG A 114 51.82 3.82 -42.69
N GLU A 115 52.10 5.05 -42.29
CA GLU A 115 53.19 5.86 -42.85
C GLU A 115 54.55 5.36 -42.36
N ILE A 116 54.68 5.07 -41.06
CA ILE A 116 55.89 4.48 -40.47
C ILE A 116 56.19 3.13 -41.13
N GLN A 117 55.17 2.29 -41.34
CA GLN A 117 55.36 1.01 -42.02
C GLN A 117 55.88 1.20 -43.45
N ARG A 118 55.32 2.16 -44.21
CA ARG A 118 55.79 2.48 -45.57
C ARG A 118 57.23 2.97 -45.58
N GLN A 119 57.62 3.81 -44.62
CA GLN A 119 59.01 4.27 -44.48
C GLN A 119 59.94 3.11 -44.14
N LEU A 120 59.53 2.23 -43.22
CA LEU A 120 60.30 1.05 -42.84
C LEU A 120 60.51 0.11 -44.03
N ASP A 121 59.47 -0.17 -44.81
CA ASP A 121 59.55 -1.01 -46.00
C ASP A 121 60.49 -0.38 -47.05
N HIS A 122 60.42 0.95 -47.23
CA HIS A 122 61.34 1.67 -48.10
C HIS A 122 62.80 1.57 -47.60
N ASP A 123 63.05 1.79 -46.32
CA ASP A 123 64.39 1.70 -45.73
C ASP A 123 64.95 0.28 -45.79
N LEU A 124 64.11 -0.74 -45.61
CA LEU A 124 64.48 -2.15 -45.78
C LEU A 124 64.91 -2.44 -47.22
N THR A 125 64.08 -2.06 -48.20
CA THR A 125 64.42 -2.25 -49.63
C THR A 125 65.68 -1.47 -50.03
N LEU A 126 65.86 -0.25 -49.51
CA LEU A 126 67.07 0.54 -49.73
C LEU A 126 68.30 -0.10 -49.10
N ARG A 127 68.18 -0.62 -47.86
CA ARG A 127 69.25 -1.33 -47.17
C ARG A 127 69.65 -2.59 -47.92
N GLU A 128 68.69 -3.36 -48.42
CA GLU A 128 68.94 -4.53 -49.27
C GLU A 128 69.66 -4.12 -50.56
N PHE A 129 69.17 -3.08 -51.24
CA PHE A 129 69.81 -2.54 -52.43
C PHE A 129 71.25 -2.10 -52.18
N LEU A 130 71.51 -1.36 -51.10
CA LEU A 130 72.84 -0.92 -50.70
C LEU A 130 73.73 -2.10 -50.27
N SER A 131 73.18 -3.12 -49.62
CA SER A 131 73.90 -4.35 -49.28
C SER A 131 74.39 -5.06 -50.55
N VAL A 132 73.51 -5.21 -51.54
CA VAL A 132 73.86 -5.83 -52.83
C VAL A 132 74.84 -4.97 -53.63
N LYS A 133 74.71 -3.63 -53.61
CA LYS A 133 75.66 -2.73 -54.29
C LYS A 133 77.00 -2.59 -53.59
N GLY A 134 77.03 -2.64 -52.26
CA GLY A 134 78.21 -2.48 -51.42
C GLY A 134 79.10 -3.72 -51.37
N GLN A 135 78.59 -4.88 -51.79
CA GLN A 135 79.41 -6.05 -52.03
C GLN A 135 80.40 -5.76 -53.17
N ARG A 136 81.70 -5.78 -52.81
CA ARG A 136 82.80 -5.63 -53.77
C ARG A 136 82.65 -6.71 -54.84
N ARG A 137 82.26 -6.32 -56.06
CA ARG A 137 82.16 -7.24 -57.20
C ARG A 137 83.56 -7.71 -57.56
N ILE A 138 83.98 -8.83 -57.00
CA ILE A 138 85.13 -9.59 -57.49
C ILE A 138 84.67 -10.22 -58.81
N LEU A 139 84.82 -9.48 -59.90
CA LEU A 139 84.46 -9.89 -61.27
C LEU A 139 85.22 -11.13 -61.77
N LYS A 140 86.19 -11.65 -60.99
CA LYS A 140 86.91 -12.90 -61.30
C LYS A 140 86.19 -14.17 -60.83
N ASP A 141 85.19 -14.05 -59.94
CA ASP A 141 84.47 -15.19 -59.36
C ASP A 141 82.96 -15.18 -59.67
N LEU A 142 82.46 -14.23 -60.45
CA LEU A 142 81.02 -14.21 -60.78
C LEU A 142 80.61 -15.43 -61.59
N GLU A 143 81.37 -15.79 -62.63
CA GLU A 143 81.06 -16.97 -63.44
C GLU A 143 81.15 -18.27 -62.63
N GLU A 144 82.10 -18.39 -61.71
CA GLU A 144 82.31 -19.62 -60.93
C GLU A 144 81.36 -19.72 -59.73
N LYS A 145 80.95 -18.59 -59.16
CA LYS A 145 79.95 -18.51 -58.08
C LYS A 145 78.52 -18.60 -58.63
N GLU A 146 78.27 -18.08 -59.83
CA GLU A 146 77.01 -18.24 -60.56
C GLU A 146 76.90 -19.66 -61.12
N ARG A 147 78.01 -20.28 -61.57
CA ARG A 147 78.05 -21.73 -61.83
C ARG A 147 77.74 -22.53 -60.58
N ARG A 148 78.39 -22.24 -59.45
CA ARG A 148 78.12 -22.94 -58.18
C ARG A 148 76.70 -22.72 -57.67
N GLN A 149 76.13 -21.53 -57.83
CA GLN A 149 74.73 -21.28 -57.45
C GLN A 149 73.77 -22.02 -58.38
N LYS A 150 74.00 -22.02 -59.69
CA LYS A 150 73.22 -22.81 -60.64
C LYS A 150 73.38 -24.31 -60.38
N GLU A 151 74.58 -24.78 -60.07
CA GLU A 151 74.84 -26.17 -59.68
C GLU A 151 74.14 -26.52 -58.36
N LEU A 152 74.10 -25.61 -57.38
CA LEU A 152 73.38 -25.80 -56.13
C LEU A 152 71.85 -25.77 -56.33
N GLU A 153 71.34 -24.90 -57.19
CA GLU A 153 69.93 -24.87 -57.59
C GLU A 153 69.55 -26.13 -58.35
N ILE A 154 70.40 -26.58 -59.28
CA ILE A 154 70.22 -27.84 -60.01
C ILE A 154 70.24 -29.01 -59.03
N GLN A 155 71.19 -29.06 -58.08
CA GLN A 155 71.22 -30.09 -57.05
C GLN A 155 70.00 -30.05 -56.12
N ASN A 156 69.50 -28.86 -55.78
CA ASN A 156 68.28 -28.72 -54.98
C ASN A 156 67.05 -29.16 -55.77
N LEU A 157 66.97 -28.83 -57.06
CA LEU A 157 65.91 -29.30 -57.96
C LEU A 157 65.98 -30.82 -58.16
N GLU A 158 67.17 -31.39 -58.31
CA GLU A 158 67.40 -32.84 -58.40
C GLU A 158 67.01 -33.53 -57.08
N ASN A 159 67.37 -32.96 -55.93
CA ASN A 159 66.96 -33.49 -54.63
C ASN A 159 65.44 -33.40 -54.43
N GLN A 160 64.80 -32.29 -54.84
CA GLN A 160 63.35 -32.15 -54.80
C GLN A 160 62.66 -33.14 -55.74
N LEU A 161 63.18 -33.31 -56.96
CA LEU A 161 62.69 -34.32 -57.91
C LEU A 161 62.81 -35.72 -57.32
N ARG A 162 63.95 -36.05 -56.70
CA ARG A 162 64.14 -37.35 -56.04
C ARG A 162 63.14 -37.56 -54.90
N ILE A 163 62.89 -36.54 -54.07
CA ILE A 163 61.88 -36.60 -52.99
C ILE A 163 60.47 -36.75 -53.58
N TYR A 164 60.14 -36.04 -54.66
CA TYR A 164 58.84 -36.19 -55.33
C TYR A 164 58.68 -37.57 -55.97
N GLU A 165 59.72 -38.12 -56.58
CA GLU A 165 59.71 -39.49 -57.11
C GLU A 165 59.55 -40.53 -55.99
N GLU A 166 60.31 -40.40 -54.90
CA GLU A 166 60.21 -41.29 -53.73
C GLU A 166 58.81 -41.23 -53.09
N THR A 167 58.25 -40.02 -52.90
CA THR A 167 56.91 -39.85 -52.32
C THR A 167 55.81 -40.36 -53.25
N LEU A 168 55.93 -40.15 -54.56
CA LEU A 168 54.97 -40.66 -55.53
C LEU A 168 55.04 -42.19 -55.66
N GLU A 169 56.23 -42.79 -55.53
CA GLU A 169 56.37 -44.25 -55.46
C GLU A 169 55.76 -44.83 -54.17
N GLN A 170 55.90 -44.13 -53.04
CA GLN A 170 55.22 -44.50 -51.79
C GLN A 170 53.70 -44.40 -51.92
N ILE A 171 53.18 -43.34 -52.53
CA ILE A 171 51.74 -43.16 -52.78
C ILE A 171 51.20 -44.29 -53.68
N LYS A 172 51.93 -44.66 -54.74
CA LYS A 172 51.57 -45.80 -55.61
C LYS A 172 51.52 -47.13 -54.84
N LYS A 173 52.48 -47.37 -53.93
CA LYS A 173 52.49 -48.58 -53.09
C LYS A 173 51.31 -48.66 -52.13
N ILE A 174 50.86 -47.52 -51.60
CA ILE A 174 49.72 -47.47 -50.67
C ILE A 174 48.39 -47.53 -51.42
N SER A 175 48.29 -46.89 -52.58
CA SER A 175 47.06 -46.82 -53.37
C SER A 175 46.80 -48.05 -54.25
N GLU A 176 47.76 -48.98 -54.36
CA GLU A 176 47.73 -50.19 -55.20
C GLU A 176 47.42 -49.95 -56.70
N GLU A 177 47.42 -48.70 -57.15
CA GLU A 177 47.19 -48.29 -58.54
C GLU A 177 48.47 -47.71 -59.17
N GLU A 178 48.73 -48.01 -60.44
CA GLU A 178 49.92 -47.51 -61.16
C GLU A 178 49.67 -46.22 -61.96
N ASP A 179 48.41 -45.90 -62.24
CA ASP A 179 48.00 -44.74 -63.05
C ASP A 179 47.82 -43.48 -62.19
N ILE A 180 48.71 -42.50 -62.41
CA ILE A 180 48.77 -41.24 -61.66
C ILE A 180 47.48 -40.42 -61.81
N GLN A 181 46.83 -40.46 -62.97
CA GLN A 181 45.59 -39.70 -63.20
C GLN A 181 44.43 -40.28 -62.39
N ARG A 182 44.42 -41.60 -62.23
CA ARG A 182 43.39 -42.32 -61.48
C ARG A 182 43.55 -42.09 -59.98
N ILE A 183 44.78 -42.17 -59.46
CA ILE A 183 45.12 -41.79 -58.08
C ILE A 183 44.67 -40.36 -57.78
N ALA A 184 45.01 -39.39 -58.63
CA ALA A 184 44.61 -37.99 -58.44
C ALA A 184 43.08 -37.84 -58.38
N SER A 185 42.35 -38.48 -59.29
CA SER A 185 40.88 -38.44 -59.29
C SER A 185 40.25 -39.08 -58.04
N GLN A 186 40.85 -40.15 -57.52
CA GLN A 186 40.38 -40.82 -56.32
C GLN A 186 40.68 -40.01 -55.06
N PHE A 187 41.86 -39.37 -55.00
CA PHE A 187 42.20 -38.44 -53.92
C PHE A 187 41.27 -37.22 -53.90
N THR A 188 40.99 -36.61 -55.05
CA THR A 188 40.04 -35.49 -55.11
C THR A 188 38.65 -35.92 -54.64
N LYS A 189 38.18 -37.11 -55.04
CA LYS A 189 36.90 -37.63 -54.57
C LYS A 189 36.89 -37.89 -53.06
N GLN A 190 37.95 -38.50 -52.52
CA GLN A 190 38.08 -38.73 -51.07
C GLN A 190 38.23 -37.41 -50.30
N GLU A 191 38.91 -36.42 -50.87
CA GLU A 191 39.03 -35.09 -50.29
C GLU A 191 37.67 -34.39 -50.24
N GLU A 192 36.87 -34.46 -51.31
CA GLU A 192 35.49 -33.96 -51.33
C GLU A 192 34.60 -34.66 -50.30
N GLU A 193 34.68 -35.99 -50.20
CA GLU A 193 33.95 -36.78 -49.19
C GLU A 193 34.37 -36.41 -47.76
N ASN A 194 35.68 -36.28 -47.52
CA ASN A 194 36.22 -35.87 -46.22
C ASN A 194 35.85 -34.42 -45.87
N PHE A 195 35.85 -33.52 -46.86
CA PHE A 195 35.46 -32.14 -46.67
C PHE A 195 33.97 -32.02 -46.34
N ALA A 196 33.12 -32.81 -47.01
CA ALA A 196 31.71 -32.90 -46.68
C ALA A 196 31.49 -33.45 -45.25
N LEU A 197 32.22 -34.50 -44.86
CA LEU A 197 32.17 -35.04 -43.49
C LEU A 197 32.65 -34.02 -42.46
N PHE A 198 33.73 -33.29 -42.73
CA PHE A 198 34.24 -32.25 -41.84
C PHE A 198 33.22 -31.12 -41.65
N ASN A 199 32.58 -30.68 -42.74
CA ASN A 199 31.52 -29.68 -42.65
C ASN A 199 30.32 -30.18 -41.84
N TYR A 200 29.93 -31.44 -42.04
CA TYR A 200 28.84 -32.04 -41.26
C TYR A 200 29.18 -32.12 -39.76
N VAL A 201 30.41 -32.51 -39.41
CA VAL A 201 30.87 -32.53 -38.01
C VAL A 201 30.88 -31.12 -37.42
N ASN A 202 31.28 -30.11 -38.19
CA ASN A 202 31.25 -28.72 -37.73
C ASN A 202 29.82 -28.22 -37.52
N GLU A 203 28.90 -28.56 -38.42
CA GLU A 203 27.48 -28.21 -38.28
C GLU A 203 26.87 -28.87 -37.05
N LEU A 204 27.14 -30.16 -36.82
CA LEU A 204 26.73 -30.86 -35.59
C LEU A 204 27.32 -30.23 -34.33
N ASN A 205 28.60 -29.84 -34.35
CA ASN A 205 29.22 -29.15 -33.22
C ASN A 205 28.54 -27.81 -32.96
N HIS A 206 28.23 -27.06 -34.02
CA HIS A 206 27.49 -25.81 -33.89
C HIS A 206 26.09 -26.05 -33.32
N GLU A 207 25.38 -27.09 -33.75
CA GLU A 207 24.10 -27.48 -33.17
C GLU A 207 24.24 -27.82 -31.69
N ILE A 208 25.25 -28.60 -31.29
CA ILE A 208 25.53 -28.91 -29.89
C ILE A 208 25.79 -27.65 -29.07
N GLU A 209 26.58 -26.70 -29.58
CA GLU A 209 26.82 -25.43 -28.92
C GLU A 209 25.52 -24.64 -28.73
N THR A 210 24.68 -24.57 -29.78
CA THR A 210 23.37 -23.90 -29.68
C THR A 210 22.47 -24.57 -28.66
N PHE A 211 22.38 -25.91 -28.66
CA PHE A 211 21.58 -26.64 -27.68
C PHE A 211 22.10 -26.43 -26.27
N THR A 212 23.42 -26.44 -26.07
CA THR A 212 24.05 -26.18 -24.76
C THR A 212 23.70 -24.77 -24.26
N ALA A 213 23.75 -23.77 -25.13
CA ALA A 213 23.34 -22.40 -24.80
C ALA A 213 21.84 -22.32 -24.45
N THR A 214 20.97 -23.00 -25.21
CA THR A 214 19.52 -23.04 -24.88
C THR A 214 19.24 -23.77 -23.57
N ILE A 215 19.98 -24.82 -23.25
CA ILE A 215 19.84 -25.55 -21.99
C ILE A 215 20.23 -24.63 -20.82
N ALA A 216 21.34 -23.89 -20.94
CA ALA A 216 21.75 -22.92 -19.94
C ALA A 216 20.67 -21.83 -19.73
N ASP A 217 20.15 -21.23 -20.81
CA ASP A 217 19.07 -20.23 -20.73
C ASP A 217 17.79 -20.78 -20.08
N ILE A 218 17.43 -22.04 -20.36
CA ILE A 218 16.28 -22.68 -19.71
C ILE A 218 16.55 -22.94 -18.22
N GLN A 219 17.77 -23.35 -17.87
CA GLN A 219 18.16 -23.56 -16.46
C GLN A 219 18.09 -22.25 -15.68
N ASP A 220 18.60 -21.16 -16.22
CA ASP A 220 18.53 -19.82 -15.62
C ASP A 220 17.07 -19.40 -15.40
N LYS A 221 16.18 -19.62 -16.38
CA LYS A 221 14.74 -19.36 -16.27
C LYS A 221 14.05 -20.21 -15.21
N ILE A 222 14.48 -21.47 -15.04
CA ILE A 222 13.96 -22.36 -14.00
C ILE A 222 14.37 -21.83 -12.63
N GLU A 223 15.63 -21.43 -12.46
CA GLU A 223 16.13 -20.89 -11.20
C GLU A 223 15.41 -19.59 -10.82
N GLU A 224 15.23 -18.67 -11.77
CA GLU A 224 14.42 -17.46 -11.58
C GLU A 224 12.98 -17.78 -11.14
N GLN A 225 12.33 -18.78 -11.76
CA GLN A 225 10.99 -19.20 -11.36
C GLN A 225 10.94 -19.84 -9.97
N ILE A 226 11.98 -20.58 -9.58
CA ILE A 226 12.07 -21.15 -8.24
C ILE A 226 12.17 -20.03 -7.21
N GLU A 227 13.01 -19.01 -7.43
CA GLU A 227 13.12 -17.84 -6.56
C GLU A 227 11.80 -17.09 -6.44
N LEU A 228 11.15 -16.78 -7.57
CA LEU A 228 9.84 -16.12 -7.59
C LEU A 228 8.77 -16.96 -6.85
N SER A 229 8.79 -18.28 -7.01
CA SER A 229 7.88 -19.18 -6.31
C SER A 229 8.12 -19.18 -4.81
N GLN A 230 9.38 -19.15 -4.36
CA GLN A 230 9.73 -19.08 -2.93
C GLN A 230 9.26 -17.76 -2.32
N VAL A 231 9.49 -16.62 -2.98
CA VAL A 231 9.02 -15.31 -2.51
C VAL A 231 7.49 -15.30 -2.40
N ARG A 232 6.78 -15.75 -3.43
CA ARG A 232 5.31 -15.86 -3.39
C ARG A 232 4.82 -16.80 -2.28
N ALA A 233 5.53 -17.90 -2.01
CA ALA A 233 5.18 -18.80 -0.93
C ALA A 233 5.35 -18.13 0.45
N GLN A 234 6.42 -17.35 0.65
CA GLN A 234 6.65 -16.59 1.87
C GLN A 234 5.57 -15.52 2.07
N GLU A 235 5.21 -14.76 1.03
CA GLU A 235 4.11 -13.78 1.08
C GLU A 235 2.77 -14.43 1.41
N ARG A 236 2.45 -15.57 0.78
CA ARG A 236 1.26 -16.36 1.11
C ARG A 236 1.26 -16.85 2.54
N GLN A 237 2.42 -17.29 3.06
CA GLN A 237 2.52 -17.73 4.45
C GLN A 237 2.36 -16.56 5.42
N ALA A 238 2.92 -15.38 5.11
CA ALA A 238 2.76 -14.18 5.93
C ALA A 238 1.31 -13.70 5.97
N THR A 239 0.64 -13.67 4.81
CA THR A 239 -0.79 -13.33 4.71
C THR A 239 -1.68 -14.33 5.43
N LEU A 240 -1.42 -15.64 5.30
CA LEU A 240 -2.14 -16.66 6.07
C LEU A 240 -2.00 -16.46 7.57
N LYS A 241 -0.79 -16.20 8.07
CA LYS A 241 -0.56 -15.91 9.50
C LYS A 241 -1.29 -14.65 9.97
N SER A 242 -1.34 -13.60 9.15
CA SER A 242 -2.11 -12.39 9.47
C SER A 242 -3.60 -12.71 9.59
N LEU A 243 -4.14 -13.45 8.62
CA LEU A 243 -5.55 -13.85 8.63
C LEU A 243 -5.90 -14.80 9.79
N GLU A 244 -4.99 -15.71 10.16
CA GLU A 244 -5.13 -16.56 11.34
C GLU A 244 -5.19 -15.74 12.63
N ASN A 245 -4.32 -14.74 12.79
CA ASN A 245 -4.35 -13.83 13.94
C ASN A 245 -5.63 -12.98 13.97
N GLU A 246 -6.04 -12.43 12.83
CA GLU A 246 -7.28 -11.65 12.72
C GLU A 246 -8.52 -12.51 13.06
N LEU A 247 -8.52 -13.77 12.62
CA LEU A 247 -9.57 -14.72 12.96
C LEU A 247 -9.57 -15.03 14.47
N GLU A 248 -8.40 -15.26 15.06
CA GLU A 248 -8.28 -15.52 16.50
C GLU A 248 -8.78 -14.32 17.33
N ASP A 249 -8.43 -13.10 16.93
CA ASP A 249 -8.88 -11.87 17.60
C ASP A 249 -10.41 -11.67 17.43
N ALA A 250 -10.94 -11.93 16.23
CA ALA A 250 -12.38 -11.85 15.98
C ALA A 250 -13.17 -12.90 16.78
N VAL A 251 -12.64 -14.12 16.92
CA VAL A 251 -13.25 -15.18 17.74
C VAL A 251 -13.24 -14.79 19.22
N LYS A 252 -12.10 -14.28 19.73
CA LYS A 252 -12.02 -13.80 21.12
C LYS A 252 -13.04 -12.69 21.42
N GLU A 253 -13.20 -11.75 20.49
CA GLU A 253 -14.17 -10.67 20.66
C GLU A 253 -15.61 -11.20 20.60
N ALA A 254 -15.90 -12.13 19.69
CA ALA A 254 -17.21 -12.77 19.59
C ALA A 254 -17.56 -13.56 20.87
N ASP A 255 -16.63 -14.35 21.40
CA ASP A 255 -16.80 -15.11 22.65
C ASP A 255 -17.10 -14.18 23.84
N LYS A 256 -16.40 -13.04 23.89
CA LYS A 256 -16.58 -12.03 24.93
C LYS A 256 -17.93 -11.34 24.85
N GLU A 257 -18.38 -11.00 23.65
CA GLU A 257 -19.72 -10.45 23.43
C GLU A 257 -20.81 -11.50 23.72
N GLU A 258 -20.61 -12.77 23.39
CA GLU A 258 -21.53 -13.84 23.75
C GLU A 258 -21.63 -14.02 25.27
N GLU A 259 -20.50 -13.94 26.00
CA GLU A 259 -20.49 -13.94 27.46
C GLU A 259 -21.25 -12.73 28.04
N ASN A 260 -21.05 -11.53 27.46
CA ASN A 260 -21.78 -10.33 27.87
C ASN A 260 -23.30 -10.48 27.67
N VAL A 261 -23.72 -11.01 26.52
CA VAL A 261 -25.14 -11.28 26.23
C VAL A 261 -25.70 -12.28 27.23
N ARG A 262 -24.99 -13.39 27.48
CA ARG A 262 -25.41 -14.40 28.46
C ARG A 262 -25.53 -13.82 29.87
N ASN A 263 -24.60 -12.96 30.27
CA ASN A 263 -24.67 -12.26 31.55
C ASN A 263 -25.87 -11.31 31.63
N ALA A 264 -26.13 -10.55 30.57
CA ALA A 264 -27.30 -9.68 30.48
C ALA A 264 -28.62 -10.47 30.53
N GLU A 265 -28.70 -11.61 29.85
CA GLU A 265 -29.84 -12.53 29.91
C GLU A 265 -30.05 -13.11 31.32
N ASN A 266 -28.97 -13.48 32.01
CA ASN A 266 -29.05 -13.96 33.38
C ASN A 266 -29.58 -12.87 34.33
N VAL A 267 -29.06 -11.64 34.23
CA VAL A 267 -29.54 -10.50 35.03
C VAL A 267 -31.01 -10.23 34.72
N LEU A 268 -31.39 -10.24 33.44
CA LEU A 268 -32.76 -10.07 33.01
C LEU A 268 -33.68 -11.13 33.61
N ASN A 269 -33.31 -12.41 33.52
CA ASN A 269 -34.08 -13.51 34.10
C ASN A 269 -34.22 -13.41 35.63
N GLN A 270 -33.17 -12.95 36.33
CA GLN A 270 -33.24 -12.66 37.77
C GLN A 270 -34.26 -11.55 38.07
N VAL A 271 -34.27 -10.47 37.28
CA VAL A 271 -35.24 -9.37 37.42
C VAL A 271 -36.66 -9.87 37.15
N LEU A 272 -36.88 -10.66 36.09
CA LEU A 272 -38.19 -11.24 35.78
C LEU A 272 -38.71 -12.13 36.91
N THR A 273 -37.84 -13.01 37.43
CA THR A 273 -38.17 -13.89 38.56
C THR A 273 -38.43 -13.09 39.84
N GLY A 274 -37.67 -12.02 40.09
CA GLY A 274 -37.88 -11.11 41.22
C GLY A 274 -39.23 -10.38 41.15
N ILE A 275 -39.63 -9.94 39.95
CA ILE A 275 -40.96 -9.36 39.70
C ILE A 275 -42.05 -10.41 39.93
N GLU A 276 -41.83 -11.66 39.51
CA GLU A 276 -42.76 -12.76 39.79
C GLU A 276 -42.95 -13.01 41.28
N ALA A 277 -41.83 -13.06 42.02
CA ALA A 277 -41.84 -13.26 43.47
C ALA A 277 -42.59 -12.13 44.19
N LEU A 278 -42.37 -10.87 43.79
CA LEU A 278 -43.10 -9.72 44.33
C LEU A 278 -44.60 -9.77 44.00
N PHE A 279 -44.95 -10.18 42.78
CA PHE A 279 -46.33 -10.34 42.35
C PHE A 279 -47.07 -11.40 43.20
N CYS A 280 -46.39 -12.52 43.50
CA CYS A 280 -46.89 -13.57 44.38
C CYS A 280 -46.99 -13.12 45.84
N LEU A 281 -45.96 -12.43 46.37
CA LEU A 281 -45.93 -11.93 47.75
C LEU A 281 -47.09 -10.97 48.04
N LEU A 282 -47.37 -10.06 47.09
CA LEU A 282 -48.44 -9.06 47.20
C LEU A 282 -49.85 -9.62 46.91
N LYS A 283 -49.95 -10.93 46.61
CA LYS A 283 -51.21 -11.62 46.26
C LYS A 283 -52.01 -10.86 45.20
N CYS A 284 -51.33 -10.41 44.14
CA CYS A 284 -51.96 -9.67 43.05
C CYS A 284 -52.90 -10.61 42.24
N ASN A 285 -54.09 -10.13 41.86
CA ASN A 285 -55.07 -10.93 41.11
C ASN A 285 -54.57 -11.20 39.68
N ARG A 286 -54.41 -12.48 39.33
CA ARG A 286 -53.99 -12.95 38.00
C ARG A 286 -55.09 -12.85 36.93
N GLY A 287 -56.37 -12.78 37.33
CA GLY A 287 -57.53 -12.84 36.43
C GLY A 287 -57.57 -11.78 35.31
N PRO A 288 -57.48 -10.46 35.61
CA PRO A 288 -57.55 -9.42 34.57
C PRO A 288 -56.36 -9.43 33.61
N ILE A 289 -55.26 -10.08 34.02
CA ILE A 289 -54.00 -10.15 33.27
C ILE A 289 -54.05 -11.36 32.33
N LEU A 290 -54.58 -12.51 32.79
CA LEU A 290 -54.80 -13.69 31.93
C LEU A 290 -55.82 -13.45 30.81
N ASP A 291 -56.90 -12.70 31.07
CA ASP A 291 -57.89 -12.36 30.03
C ASP A 291 -57.30 -11.50 28.90
N LEU A 292 -56.24 -10.74 29.18
CA LEU A 292 -55.57 -9.86 28.21
C LEU A 292 -54.37 -10.54 27.51
N LEU A 293 -53.76 -11.55 28.13
CA LEU A 293 -52.51 -12.19 27.67
C LEU A 293 -52.67 -13.65 27.19
N GLY A 294 -53.86 -14.26 27.35
CA GLY A 294 -54.11 -15.66 26.98
C GLY A 294 -53.40 -16.67 27.89
N GLU A 295 -53.21 -17.92 27.41
CA GLU A 295 -52.60 -19.04 28.17
C GLU A 295 -51.11 -18.85 28.53
N ASN A 296 -50.48 -17.72 28.16
CA ASN A 296 -49.10 -17.41 28.52
C ASN A 296 -49.02 -16.85 29.95
N SER A 297 -49.10 -17.75 30.93
CA SER A 297 -49.00 -17.41 32.36
C SER A 297 -47.59 -17.01 32.82
N ALA A 298 -46.58 -17.07 31.96
CA ALA A 298 -45.19 -16.73 32.30
C ALA A 298 -44.90 -15.24 32.06
N ILE A 299 -44.12 -14.61 32.97
CA ILE A 299 -43.68 -13.23 32.82
C ILE A 299 -42.58 -13.18 31.74
N SER A 300 -42.81 -12.39 30.70
CA SER A 300 -41.97 -12.19 29.52
C SER A 300 -41.75 -10.70 29.31
N LEU A 301 -40.67 -10.30 28.66
CA LEU A 301 -40.28 -8.89 28.47
C LEU A 301 -41.43 -7.98 28.01
N PHE A 302 -42.31 -8.49 27.15
CA PHE A 302 -43.46 -7.77 26.61
C PHE A 302 -44.57 -7.53 27.64
N ASN A 303 -44.73 -8.41 28.63
CA ASN A 303 -45.80 -8.35 29.60
C ASN A 303 -45.36 -7.76 30.96
N VAL A 304 -44.05 -7.66 31.23
CA VAL A 304 -43.46 -7.11 32.46
C VAL A 304 -44.04 -5.77 32.86
N LYS A 305 -44.25 -4.87 31.89
CA LYS A 305 -44.79 -3.53 32.15
C LYS A 305 -46.21 -3.56 32.74
N ILE A 306 -47.02 -4.52 32.33
CA ILE A 306 -48.39 -4.72 32.82
C ILE A 306 -48.36 -5.30 34.24
N TYR A 307 -47.47 -6.26 34.50
CA TYR A 307 -47.26 -6.82 35.84
C TYR A 307 -46.78 -5.75 36.83
N LEU A 308 -45.78 -4.94 36.46
CA LEU A 308 -45.29 -3.83 37.28
C LEU A 308 -46.36 -2.77 37.57
N GLY A 309 -47.13 -2.35 36.56
CA GLY A 309 -48.22 -1.38 36.77
C GLY A 309 -49.34 -1.89 37.69
N THR A 310 -49.54 -3.21 37.74
CA THR A 310 -50.49 -3.83 38.67
C THR A 310 -49.94 -3.92 40.08
N ILE A 311 -48.66 -4.28 40.21
CA ILE A 311 -47.92 -4.22 41.49
C ILE A 311 -47.97 -2.82 42.06
N GLU A 312 -47.66 -1.80 41.25
CA GLU A 312 -47.68 -0.39 41.65
C GLU A 312 -49.04 0.02 42.22
N LYS A 313 -50.14 -0.26 41.50
CA LYS A 313 -51.50 0.04 41.97
C LYS A 313 -51.82 -0.65 43.31
N LYS A 314 -51.39 -1.89 43.50
CA LYS A 314 -51.59 -2.63 44.76
C LYS A 314 -50.74 -2.09 45.89
N VAL A 315 -49.47 -1.76 45.65
CA VAL A 315 -48.58 -1.14 46.63
C VAL A 315 -49.14 0.22 47.04
N SER A 316 -49.55 1.07 46.09
CA SER A 316 -50.20 2.36 46.40
C SER A 316 -51.48 2.18 47.22
N ALA A 317 -52.30 1.17 46.93
CA ALA A 317 -53.49 0.86 47.71
C ALA A 317 -53.13 0.44 49.14
N ILE A 318 -52.13 -0.43 49.33
CA ILE A 318 -51.65 -0.85 50.65
C ILE A 318 -51.13 0.37 51.44
N ILE A 319 -50.27 1.19 50.82
CA ILE A 319 -49.74 2.43 51.44
C ILE A 319 -50.89 3.34 51.88
N ASN A 320 -51.89 3.56 51.01
CA ASN A 320 -53.05 4.35 51.36
C ASN A 320 -53.83 3.74 52.54
N THR A 321 -54.05 2.43 52.56
CA THR A 321 -54.75 1.78 53.69
C THR A 321 -53.96 1.90 55.00
N VAL A 322 -52.64 1.75 54.98
CA VAL A 322 -51.78 1.93 56.16
C VAL A 322 -51.81 3.38 56.61
N TYR A 323 -51.69 4.34 55.69
CA TYR A 323 -51.78 5.77 55.99
C TYR A 323 -53.13 6.15 56.62
N PHE A 324 -54.24 5.64 56.09
CA PHE A 324 -55.57 5.87 56.69
C PHE A 324 -55.74 5.13 58.03
N ALA A 325 -55.14 3.94 58.19
CA ALA A 325 -55.15 3.20 59.46
C ALA A 325 -54.34 3.90 60.55
N GLU A 326 -53.16 4.44 60.25
CA GLU A 326 -52.36 5.26 61.16
C GLU A 326 -53.10 6.53 61.55
N LYS A 327 -53.73 7.20 60.58
CA LYS A 327 -54.55 8.39 60.83
C LYS A 327 -55.77 8.07 61.70
N ALA A 328 -56.40 6.90 61.50
CA ALA A 328 -57.49 6.42 62.33
C ALA A 328 -57.03 6.03 63.75
N MET A 329 -55.86 5.41 63.90
CA MET A 329 -55.23 5.12 65.20
C MET A 329 -54.87 6.39 65.96
N MET A 330 -54.28 7.39 65.30
CA MET A 330 -54.02 8.72 65.87
C MET A 330 -55.32 9.43 66.31
N THR A 331 -56.41 9.22 65.57
CA THR A 331 -57.73 9.77 65.91
C THR A 331 -58.37 9.02 67.09
N LYS A 332 -58.17 7.70 67.19
CA LYS A 332 -58.58 6.88 68.35
C LYS A 332 -57.77 7.22 69.61
N MET A 333 -56.45 7.42 69.50
CA MET A 333 -55.63 7.90 70.62
C MET A 333 -56.05 9.29 71.10
N LYS A 334 -56.41 10.20 70.19
CA LYS A 334 -57.00 11.51 70.56
C LYS A 334 -58.39 11.39 71.22
N LYS A 335 -59.17 10.35 70.92
CA LYS A 335 -60.46 10.08 71.58
C LYS A 335 -60.30 9.43 72.96
N MET A 336 -59.36 8.49 73.13
CA MET A 336 -59.04 7.92 74.46
C MET A 336 -58.55 9.00 75.43
N HIS A 337 -57.71 9.94 74.98
CA HIS A 337 -57.31 11.09 75.79
C HIS A 337 -58.47 12.03 76.17
N LYS A 338 -59.59 11.96 75.42
CA LYS A 338 -60.82 12.74 75.68
C LYS A 338 -61.83 11.98 76.56
N GLU A 339 -61.74 10.66 76.64
CA GLU A 339 -62.56 9.82 77.54
C GLU A 339 -61.94 9.72 78.94
N ASP A 340 -60.60 9.66 79.06
CA ASP A 340 -59.91 9.74 80.38
C ASP A 340 -60.17 11.08 81.10
N SER A 341 -60.47 12.14 80.34
CA SER A 341 -60.86 13.44 80.91
C SER A 341 -62.34 13.52 81.32
N VAL A 342 -63.17 12.53 80.95
CA VAL A 342 -64.60 12.45 81.31
C VAL A 342 -64.85 11.45 82.45
N SER A 343 -64.03 10.41 82.61
CA SER A 343 -64.11 9.46 83.74
C SER A 343 -63.55 9.97 85.07
N THR A 344 -63.04 11.20 85.13
CA THR A 344 -62.52 11.84 86.37
C THR A 344 -63.55 12.78 87.04
N ILE A 345 -64.80 12.83 86.54
CA ILE A 345 -65.87 13.71 87.09
C ILE A 345 -67.10 12.90 87.56
N GLN A 346 -66.89 11.76 88.22
CA GLN A 346 -67.98 11.12 88.97
C GLN A 346 -67.54 10.69 90.37
#